data_AF-A0AAI9CI02-F1
#
_entry.id   AF-A0AAI9CI02-F1
#
_cell.length_a   1.000
_cell.length_b   1.000
_cell.length_c   1.000
_cell.angle_alpha   90.00
_cell.angle_beta   90.00
_cell.angle_gamma   90.00
#
_symmetry.space_group_name_H-M   'P 1'
#
loop_
_entity.id
_entity.type
_entity.pdbx_description
1 polymer ?
#
loop_
_entity_poly.entity_id
_entity_poly.type
_entity_poly.pdbx_seq_one_letter_code
_entity_poly.pdbx_strand_id
1 'polypeptide(L)'
;MLAALTPVVVASVVRFRRESKSQSLDVGLDSLIPQFFWSSMIQLNSATHRSLLEMEDVIAQIAASDENDLNVGKGFASKRIGAFYDAARLQLLATWARHSPGRSLAFSGLNTVESVTTEWCDYAPGIVSLRLCQGMWIGDEFVDRRDALEPAFDKMVRTDGLNFPQLIKGRSLDFSCISGAKLQYLRPLFRARNPESVKGKQEMFDLLTALNAEVSKVDTLKVPDGFLEASSVFMSELLRNTQEHATRDCRGLPYVAHAEGFIISRTQLAGEVHERDFSGNPRLIDFWDREVGSGGGGALKSLQLSFFDTGPGIASRAAAKEVESMSLADEREILLASLKKNESTKKQTGAGNGYPEVLERLRQVGGLMSIRTGRLRVFQAFAPGEDRDIFEFEDWTARPLGPAAGTVVSIILPIRQ
;
A
#
# COMPACT_ATOMS: atom_id res chain seq x y z
N MET A 1 -73.09 0.78 5.24
CA MET A 1 -74.04 1.11 4.16
C MET A 1 -73.22 1.80 3.06
N LEU A 2 -73.06 1.10 1.93
CA LEU A 2 -72.58 1.50 0.57
C LEU A 2 -71.47 2.57 0.42
N ALA A 3 -70.28 2.24 -0.13
CA ALA A 3 -69.94 2.02 -1.56
C ALA A 3 -70.01 3.33 -2.38
N ALA A 4 -69.12 3.73 -3.29
CA ALA A 4 -67.84 3.25 -3.83
C ALA A 4 -67.27 4.37 -4.75
N LEU A 5 -66.08 4.12 -5.32
CA LEU A 5 -65.51 4.65 -6.59
C LEU A 5 -64.25 5.54 -6.48
N THR A 6 -63.09 4.88 -6.56
CA THR A 6 -61.91 5.25 -7.37
C THR A 6 -62.15 4.84 -8.85
N PRO A 7 -61.22 5.00 -9.82
CA PRO A 7 -59.94 5.75 -9.93
C PRO A 7 -59.80 6.59 -11.24
N VAL A 8 -58.75 7.41 -11.41
CA VAL A 8 -58.00 7.49 -12.69
C VAL A 8 -56.53 7.83 -12.44
N VAL A 9 -55.66 6.94 -12.91
CA VAL A 9 -54.22 7.12 -13.15
C VAL A 9 -54.05 7.61 -14.59
N VAL A 10 -53.20 8.60 -14.85
CA VAL A 10 -52.62 8.79 -16.19
C VAL A 10 -51.10 8.84 -16.06
N ALA A 11 -50.50 7.74 -16.50
CA ALA A 11 -49.08 7.61 -16.77
C ALA A 11 -48.75 8.29 -18.11
N SER A 12 -47.80 9.21 -18.12
CA SER A 12 -47.22 9.74 -19.35
C SER A 12 -46.15 8.77 -19.85
N VAL A 13 -46.56 7.95 -20.82
CA VAL A 13 -45.73 7.07 -21.64
C VAL A 13 -44.97 7.92 -22.65
N VAL A 14 -43.65 8.04 -22.52
CA VAL A 14 -42.78 8.54 -23.61
C VAL A 14 -42.46 7.36 -24.52
N ARG A 15 -43.13 7.30 -25.68
CA ARG A 15 -42.85 6.36 -26.77
C ARG A 15 -41.58 6.81 -27.52
N PHE A 16 -40.54 5.98 -27.51
CA PHE A 16 -39.48 6.07 -28.51
C PHE A 16 -40.00 5.56 -29.86
N ARG A 17 -40.07 6.45 -30.84
CA ARG A 17 -40.41 6.15 -32.23
C ARG A 17 -39.15 5.61 -32.92
N ARG A 18 -39.25 4.39 -33.44
CA ARG A 18 -38.25 3.72 -34.26
C ARG A 18 -38.55 4.09 -35.72
N GLU A 19 -37.70 4.90 -36.34
CA GLU A 19 -37.67 5.02 -37.80
C GLU A 19 -36.24 4.80 -38.29
N SER A 20 -36.14 3.95 -39.30
CA SER A 20 -34.92 3.51 -39.95
C SER A 20 -35.00 3.92 -41.41
N LYS A 21 -33.97 4.61 -41.93
CA LYS A 21 -33.11 4.17 -43.04
C LYS A 21 -32.37 5.35 -43.70
N SER A 22 -31.04 5.22 -43.67
CA SER A 22 -30.02 5.60 -44.66
C SER A 22 -30.16 6.90 -45.47
N GLN A 23 -29.16 7.77 -45.33
CA GLN A 23 -28.31 8.15 -46.47
C GLN A 23 -26.96 8.68 -45.96
N SER A 24 -25.90 8.12 -46.53
CA SER A 24 -24.49 8.45 -46.32
C SER A 24 -24.16 9.84 -46.83
N LEU A 25 -23.50 10.64 -46.00
CA LEU A 25 -22.62 11.73 -46.43
C LEU A 25 -21.46 11.81 -45.44
N ASP A 26 -20.32 11.33 -45.94
CA ASP A 26 -18.99 11.46 -45.38
C ASP A 26 -18.62 12.95 -45.33
N VAL A 27 -18.55 13.52 -44.13
CA VAL A 27 -17.76 14.73 -43.86
C VAL A 27 -17.20 14.61 -42.45
N GLY A 28 -15.88 14.49 -42.36
CA GLY A 28 -15.13 14.36 -41.11
C GLY A 28 -15.50 15.46 -40.10
N LEU A 29 -16.01 15.02 -38.96
CA LEU A 29 -15.96 15.75 -37.71
C LEU A 29 -15.08 14.92 -36.79
N ASP A 30 -13.77 15.16 -36.93
CA ASP A 30 -12.79 14.77 -35.94
C ASP A 30 -13.30 15.16 -34.55
N SER A 31 -13.18 14.19 -33.67
CA SER A 31 -13.47 14.22 -32.24
C SER A 31 -12.69 15.34 -31.55
N LEU A 32 -13.26 16.54 -31.55
CA LEU A 32 -12.84 17.66 -30.69
C LEU A 32 -13.34 17.41 -29.26
N ILE A 33 -12.78 16.41 -28.58
CA ILE A 33 -12.55 16.53 -27.15
C ILE A 33 -11.28 17.38 -27.04
N PRO A 34 -11.31 18.58 -26.42
CA PRO A 34 -10.13 19.41 -26.36
C PRO A 34 -9.02 18.67 -25.60
N GLN A 35 -7.89 18.41 -26.27
CA GLN A 35 -6.62 18.01 -25.65
C GLN A 35 -6.18 18.95 -24.51
N PHE A 36 -6.82 20.12 -24.38
CA PHE A 36 -6.62 21.08 -23.31
C PHE A 36 -7.09 20.62 -21.91
N PHE A 37 -8.00 19.66 -21.78
CA PHE A 37 -8.49 19.20 -20.46
C PHE A 37 -7.51 18.30 -19.70
N TRP A 38 -6.46 17.77 -20.35
CA TRP A 38 -5.56 16.78 -19.74
C TRP A 38 -4.25 17.36 -19.19
N SER A 39 -3.96 18.65 -19.41
CA SER A 39 -2.63 19.23 -19.11
C SER A 39 -2.36 19.52 -17.63
N SER A 40 -3.38 19.50 -16.77
CA SER A 40 -3.26 19.76 -15.33
C SER A 40 -3.38 18.51 -14.44
N MET A 41 -3.50 17.31 -15.02
CA MET A 41 -3.69 16.07 -14.26
C MET A 41 -2.36 15.38 -13.97
N ILE A 42 -2.22 14.86 -12.74
CA ILE A 42 -1.09 14.01 -12.35
C ILE A 42 -1.13 12.73 -13.20
N GLN A 43 -0.05 12.44 -13.91
CA GLN A 43 0.08 11.28 -14.77
C GLN A 43 1.10 10.29 -14.23
N LEU A 44 0.64 9.13 -13.78
CA LEU A 44 1.49 8.07 -13.25
C LEU A 44 1.79 7.01 -14.30
N ASN A 45 3.06 6.67 -14.42
CA ASN A 45 3.55 5.63 -15.31
C ASN A 45 4.66 4.82 -14.62
N SER A 46 4.63 3.50 -14.78
CA SER A 46 5.65 2.58 -14.25
C SER A 46 7.02 2.78 -14.89
N ALA A 47 7.12 3.56 -15.96
CA ALA A 47 8.39 4.00 -16.56
C ALA A 47 9.07 5.12 -15.76
N THR A 48 8.30 6.06 -15.21
CA THR A 48 8.80 7.34 -14.65
C THR A 48 8.61 7.47 -13.13
N HIS A 49 8.01 6.46 -12.49
CA HIS A 49 7.74 6.47 -11.04
C HIS A 49 8.16 5.11 -10.45
N ARG A 50 9.47 4.88 -10.47
CA ARG A 50 10.13 3.62 -10.04
C ARG A 50 10.87 3.76 -8.71
N SER A 51 11.18 4.99 -8.30
CA SER A 51 11.92 5.31 -7.07
C SER A 51 11.00 5.79 -5.94
N LEU A 52 11.50 5.82 -4.71
CA LEU A 52 10.78 6.37 -3.57
C LEU A 52 10.67 7.89 -3.69
N LEU A 53 11.74 8.56 -4.13
CA LEU A 53 11.75 10.01 -4.29
C LEU A 53 10.68 10.48 -5.28
N GLU A 54 10.55 9.82 -6.43
CA GLU A 54 9.48 10.12 -7.41
C GLU A 54 8.08 9.93 -6.81
N MET A 55 7.89 8.90 -5.98
CA MET A 55 6.59 8.66 -5.32
C MET A 55 6.28 9.74 -4.27
N GLU A 56 7.28 10.19 -3.50
CA GLU A 56 7.11 11.27 -2.53
C GLU A 56 6.86 12.63 -3.21
N ASP A 57 7.49 12.88 -4.36
CA ASP A 57 7.22 14.08 -5.16
C ASP A 57 5.77 14.10 -5.65
N VAL A 58 5.21 12.96 -6.06
CA VAL A 58 3.79 12.84 -6.42
C VAL A 58 2.88 13.03 -5.19
N ILE A 59 3.22 12.46 -4.04
CA ILE A 59 2.45 12.67 -2.79
C ILE A 59 2.40 14.17 -2.44
N ALA A 60 3.52 14.88 -2.58
CA ALA A 60 3.57 16.32 -2.37
C ALA A 60 2.72 17.09 -3.40
N GLN A 61 2.70 16.67 -4.66
CA GLN A 61 1.84 17.25 -5.70
C GLN A 61 0.36 17.04 -5.40
N ILE A 62 -0.04 15.82 -4.97
CA ILE A 62 -1.42 15.52 -4.58
C ILE A 62 -1.88 16.49 -3.48
N ALA A 63 -1.05 16.70 -2.46
CA ALA A 63 -1.39 17.60 -1.35
C ALA A 63 -1.48 19.08 -1.75
N ALA A 64 -0.87 19.47 -2.87
CA ALA A 64 -0.87 20.83 -3.39
C ALA A 64 -1.88 21.07 -4.52
N SER A 65 -2.47 20.01 -5.08
CA SER A 65 -3.40 20.07 -6.20
C SER A 65 -4.84 20.05 -5.73
N ASP A 66 -5.72 20.75 -6.44
CA ASP A 66 -7.16 20.57 -6.26
C ASP A 66 -7.60 19.18 -6.75
N GLU A 67 -8.63 18.64 -6.10
CA GLU A 67 -9.17 17.30 -6.31
C GLU A 67 -9.41 16.99 -7.80
N ASN A 68 -8.67 16.02 -8.35
CA ASN A 68 -8.84 15.54 -9.73
C ASN A 68 -8.74 14.01 -9.82
N ASP A 69 -9.31 13.47 -10.91
CA ASP A 69 -9.08 12.09 -11.32
C ASP A 69 -7.58 11.85 -11.56
N LEU A 70 -7.13 10.62 -11.33
CA LEU A 70 -5.71 10.26 -11.46
C LEU A 70 -5.46 9.51 -12.74
N ASN A 71 -4.67 10.10 -13.63
CA ASN A 71 -4.24 9.43 -14.85
C ASN A 71 -3.18 8.41 -14.53
N VAL A 72 -3.44 7.15 -14.90
CA VAL A 72 -2.54 6.04 -14.57
C VAL A 72 -2.33 5.13 -15.77
N GLY A 73 -1.09 4.68 -15.93
CA GLY A 73 -0.77 3.60 -16.86
C GLY A 73 -1.31 2.27 -16.36
N LYS A 74 -1.81 1.42 -17.27
CA LYS A 74 -2.34 0.08 -16.94
C LYS A 74 -1.38 -0.74 -16.06
N GLY A 75 -0.08 -0.73 -16.36
CA GLY A 75 0.93 -1.49 -15.60
C GLY A 75 1.51 -0.77 -14.37
N PHE A 76 0.94 0.37 -13.93
CA PHE A 76 1.48 1.11 -12.79
C PHE A 76 1.34 0.33 -11.47
N ALA A 77 0.14 -0.19 -11.18
CA ALA A 77 -0.13 -0.85 -9.92
C ALA A 77 0.45 -2.28 -9.81
N SER A 78 0.59 -2.98 -10.93
CA SER A 78 0.95 -4.41 -10.98
C SER A 78 2.45 -4.70 -11.02
N LYS A 79 3.29 -3.70 -11.34
CA LYS A 79 4.74 -3.89 -11.43
C LYS A 79 5.33 -4.24 -10.07
N ARG A 80 5.97 -5.40 -9.95
CA ARG A 80 6.58 -5.88 -8.70
C ARG A 80 8.07 -5.52 -8.68
N ILE A 81 8.44 -4.49 -7.91
CA ILE A 81 9.84 -4.07 -7.73
C ILE A 81 10.41 -4.74 -6.47
N GLY A 82 9.59 -4.82 -5.43
CA GLY A 82 9.93 -5.33 -4.11
C GLY A 82 8.99 -4.72 -3.08
N ALA A 83 8.75 -5.42 -1.98
CA ALA A 83 7.79 -5.04 -0.95
C ALA A 83 7.97 -3.58 -0.50
N PHE A 84 9.21 -3.10 -0.41
CA PHE A 84 9.50 -1.72 -0.01
C PHE A 84 8.91 -0.67 -0.97
N TYR A 85 9.11 -0.85 -2.28
CA TYR A 85 8.63 0.07 -3.31
C TYR A 85 7.15 -0.13 -3.63
N ASP A 86 6.70 -1.39 -3.58
CA ASP A 86 5.31 -1.73 -3.87
C ASP A 86 4.37 -1.20 -2.78
N ALA A 87 4.80 -1.23 -1.51
CA ALA A 87 4.06 -0.60 -0.40
C ALA A 87 4.09 0.93 -0.46
N ALA A 88 5.20 1.55 -0.87
CA ALA A 88 5.25 3.00 -1.11
C ALA A 88 4.29 3.42 -2.24
N ARG A 89 4.21 2.63 -3.32
CA ARG A 89 3.26 2.87 -4.42
C ARG A 89 1.81 2.72 -3.97
N LEU A 90 1.53 1.70 -3.16
CA LEU A 90 0.22 1.52 -2.53
C LEU A 90 -0.14 2.75 -1.68
N GLN A 91 0.81 3.26 -0.88
CA GLN A 91 0.58 4.43 -0.03
C GLN A 91 0.33 5.69 -0.85
N LEU A 92 1.04 5.89 -1.96
CA LEU A 92 0.76 6.98 -2.91
C LEU A 92 -0.68 6.90 -3.42
N LEU A 93 -1.10 5.73 -3.93
CA LEU A 93 -2.45 5.54 -4.46
C LEU A 93 -3.53 5.73 -3.38
N ALA A 94 -3.27 5.22 -2.18
CA ALA A 94 -4.17 5.41 -1.03
C ALA A 94 -4.24 6.89 -0.61
N THR A 95 -3.13 7.62 -0.66
CA THR A 95 -3.07 9.05 -0.35
C THR A 95 -3.90 9.85 -1.34
N TRP A 96 -3.73 9.61 -2.64
CA TRP A 96 -4.58 10.22 -3.66
C TRP A 96 -6.07 9.93 -3.39
N ALA A 97 -6.44 8.67 -3.18
CA ALA A 97 -7.83 8.29 -3.02
C ALA A 97 -8.47 8.88 -1.74
N ARG A 98 -7.67 9.12 -0.69
CA ARG A 98 -8.11 9.81 0.54
C ARG A 98 -8.22 11.32 0.37
N HIS A 99 -7.30 11.92 -0.38
CA HIS A 99 -7.29 13.36 -0.64
C HIS A 99 -8.39 13.78 -1.62
N SER A 100 -8.82 12.87 -2.50
CA SER A 100 -9.82 13.13 -3.52
C SER A 100 -11.05 12.21 -3.39
N PRO A 101 -11.83 12.28 -2.29
CA PRO A 101 -12.98 11.41 -2.10
C PRO A 101 -14.00 11.60 -3.23
N GLY A 102 -14.33 10.50 -3.90
CA GLY A 102 -15.30 10.55 -4.99
C GLY A 102 -14.70 10.59 -6.39
N ARG A 103 -13.38 10.64 -6.51
CA ARG A 103 -12.69 10.60 -7.81
C ARG A 103 -12.42 9.18 -8.29
N SER A 104 -12.02 9.08 -9.55
CA SER A 104 -11.83 7.84 -10.28
C SER A 104 -10.44 7.76 -10.91
N LEU A 105 -10.00 6.54 -11.17
CA LEU A 105 -8.76 6.30 -11.92
C LEU A 105 -9.05 6.46 -13.40
N ALA A 106 -8.21 7.17 -14.14
CA ALA A 106 -8.38 7.37 -15.58
C ALA A 106 -7.28 6.63 -16.36
N PHE A 107 -7.71 5.82 -17.32
CA PHE A 107 -6.87 5.01 -18.19
C PHE A 107 -7.08 5.40 -19.65
N SER A 108 -6.03 5.22 -20.46
CA SER A 108 -6.13 5.41 -21.91
C SER A 108 -7.17 4.47 -22.53
N GLY A 109 -8.01 5.01 -23.42
CA GLY A 109 -8.97 4.25 -24.23
C GLY A 109 -8.35 3.28 -25.25
N LEU A 110 -7.03 3.22 -25.35
CA LEU A 110 -6.32 2.15 -26.06
C LEU A 110 -6.36 0.81 -25.30
N ASN A 111 -6.75 0.82 -24.02
CA ASN A 111 -6.95 -0.38 -23.24
C ASN A 111 -8.41 -0.82 -23.28
N THR A 112 -8.64 -2.12 -23.02
CA THR A 112 -9.99 -2.63 -22.75
C THR A 112 -10.23 -2.70 -21.24
N VAL A 113 -11.50 -2.61 -20.82
CA VAL A 113 -11.92 -2.79 -19.42
C VAL A 113 -11.33 -4.07 -18.83
N GLU A 114 -11.54 -5.22 -19.50
CA GLU A 114 -11.04 -6.51 -19.06
C GLU A 114 -9.52 -6.51 -18.82
N SER A 115 -8.75 -5.88 -19.72
CA SER A 115 -7.30 -5.82 -19.59
C SER A 115 -6.87 -4.97 -18.39
N VAL A 116 -7.56 -3.87 -18.11
CA VAL A 116 -7.25 -2.98 -16.99
C VAL A 116 -7.63 -3.62 -15.66
N THR A 117 -8.86 -4.14 -15.56
CA THR A 117 -9.36 -4.73 -14.32
C THR A 117 -8.59 -5.99 -13.94
N THR A 118 -8.23 -6.84 -14.92
CA THR A 118 -7.36 -8.01 -14.67
C THR A 118 -6.00 -7.61 -14.11
N GLU A 119 -5.36 -6.59 -14.69
CA GLU A 119 -4.04 -6.13 -14.26
C GLU A 119 -4.08 -5.48 -12.85
N TRP A 120 -5.09 -4.65 -12.59
CA TRP A 120 -5.22 -3.92 -11.32
C TRP A 120 -5.76 -4.77 -10.17
N CYS A 121 -6.50 -5.83 -10.46
CA CYS A 121 -7.00 -6.77 -9.46
C CYS A 121 -5.99 -7.85 -9.07
N ASP A 122 -4.80 -7.87 -9.68
CA ASP A 122 -3.81 -8.91 -9.45
C ASP A 122 -2.94 -8.69 -8.20
N TYR A 123 -2.83 -7.44 -7.73
CA TYR A 123 -1.86 -7.07 -6.70
C TYR A 123 -2.37 -5.98 -5.77
N ALA A 124 -1.87 -5.98 -4.52
CA ALA A 124 -2.31 -5.08 -3.45
C ALA A 124 -2.42 -3.60 -3.86
N PRO A 125 -1.44 -2.95 -4.53
CA PRO A 125 -1.55 -1.54 -4.88
C PRO A 125 -2.80 -1.21 -5.71
N GLY A 126 -3.16 -2.09 -6.65
CA GLY A 126 -4.31 -1.88 -7.52
C GLY A 126 -5.63 -2.16 -6.81
N ILE A 127 -5.73 -3.30 -6.11
CA ILE A 127 -6.93 -3.69 -5.35
C ILE A 127 -7.26 -2.64 -4.28
N VAL A 128 -6.25 -2.16 -3.55
CA VAL A 128 -6.42 -1.13 -2.51
C VAL A 128 -6.86 0.19 -3.12
N SER A 129 -6.23 0.63 -4.20
CA SER A 129 -6.62 1.86 -4.89
C SER A 129 -8.09 1.82 -5.34
N LEU A 130 -8.49 0.72 -6.00
CA LEU A 130 -9.86 0.52 -6.44
C LEU A 130 -10.86 0.48 -5.28
N ARG A 131 -10.48 -0.12 -4.14
CA ARG A 131 -11.34 -0.10 -2.96
C ARG A 131 -11.61 1.33 -2.47
N LEU A 132 -10.61 2.20 -2.53
CA LEU A 132 -10.69 3.55 -1.97
C LEU A 132 -11.32 4.57 -2.92
N CYS A 133 -11.34 4.35 -4.23
CA CYS A 133 -11.96 5.25 -5.21
C CYS A 133 -13.43 4.91 -5.54
N GLN A 134 -14.06 5.67 -6.45
CA GLN A 134 -15.42 5.38 -6.95
C GLN A 134 -15.46 4.37 -8.10
N GLY A 135 -14.40 4.30 -8.90
CA GLY A 135 -14.34 3.48 -10.10
C GLY A 135 -13.18 3.88 -10.99
N MET A 136 -13.32 3.57 -12.27
CA MET A 136 -12.33 3.89 -13.30
C MET A 136 -12.97 4.32 -14.62
N TRP A 137 -12.30 5.22 -15.33
CA TRP A 137 -12.57 5.58 -16.72
C TRP A 137 -11.58 4.87 -17.64
N ILE A 138 -12.05 4.22 -18.70
CA ILE A 138 -11.24 3.66 -19.77
C ILE A 138 -11.67 4.32 -21.08
N GLY A 139 -10.92 5.36 -21.49
CA GLY A 139 -11.44 6.28 -22.51
C GLY A 139 -12.72 6.94 -22.01
N ASP A 140 -13.83 6.72 -22.73
CA ASP A 140 -15.14 7.29 -22.38
C ASP A 140 -16.04 6.33 -21.59
N GLU A 141 -15.56 5.11 -21.29
CA GLU A 141 -16.32 4.09 -20.55
C GLU A 141 -16.02 4.17 -19.04
N PHE A 142 -17.07 4.39 -18.23
CA PHE A 142 -16.97 4.33 -16.77
C PHE A 142 -17.33 2.94 -16.26
N VAL A 143 -16.47 2.40 -15.40
CA VAL A 143 -16.69 1.15 -14.67
C VAL A 143 -16.71 1.47 -13.19
N ASP A 144 -17.82 1.20 -12.52
CA ASP A 144 -17.90 1.45 -11.09
C ASP A 144 -17.00 0.50 -10.31
N ARG A 145 -16.61 0.90 -9.10
CA ARG A 145 -15.69 0.15 -8.25
C ARG A 145 -16.10 -1.32 -8.06
N ARG A 146 -17.39 -1.62 -7.92
CA ARG A 146 -17.84 -2.98 -7.62
C ARG A 146 -17.52 -3.92 -8.77
N ASP A 147 -17.86 -3.49 -9.97
CA ASP A 147 -17.62 -4.23 -11.20
C ASP A 147 -16.12 -4.28 -11.52
N ALA A 148 -15.40 -3.16 -11.30
CA ALA A 148 -13.95 -3.10 -11.48
C ALA A 148 -13.17 -4.06 -10.56
N LEU A 149 -13.68 -4.35 -9.36
CA LEU A 149 -13.07 -5.25 -8.38
C LEU A 149 -13.50 -6.72 -8.52
N GLU A 150 -14.44 -7.05 -9.40
CA GLU A 150 -14.90 -8.43 -9.58
C GLU A 150 -13.74 -9.42 -9.83
N PRO A 151 -12.75 -9.12 -10.70
CA PRO A 151 -11.63 -10.03 -10.95
C PRO A 151 -10.74 -10.28 -9.73
N ALA A 152 -10.77 -9.41 -8.71
CA ALA A 152 -9.95 -9.59 -7.51
C ALA A 152 -10.42 -10.77 -6.65
N PHE A 153 -11.67 -11.23 -6.81
CA PHE A 153 -12.24 -12.30 -5.99
C PHE A 153 -11.40 -13.58 -6.05
N ASP A 154 -11.03 -14.03 -7.24
CA ASP A 154 -10.25 -15.24 -7.43
C ASP A 154 -8.85 -15.13 -6.78
N LYS A 155 -8.21 -13.97 -6.91
CA LYS A 155 -6.95 -13.68 -6.24
C LYS A 155 -7.13 -13.78 -4.72
N MET A 156 -8.16 -13.16 -4.16
CA MET A 156 -8.43 -13.21 -2.72
C MET A 156 -8.71 -14.64 -2.22
N VAL A 157 -9.46 -15.45 -2.96
CA VAL A 157 -9.71 -16.86 -2.63
C VAL A 157 -8.40 -17.65 -2.60
N ARG A 158 -7.53 -17.45 -3.59
CA ARG A 158 -6.21 -18.09 -3.64
C ARG A 158 -5.34 -17.67 -2.45
N THR A 159 -5.30 -16.37 -2.12
CA THR A 159 -4.52 -15.83 -0.99
C THR A 159 -5.02 -16.42 0.32
N ASP A 160 -6.33 -16.47 0.49
CA ASP A 160 -6.99 -17.01 1.66
C ASP A 160 -6.77 -18.51 1.86
N GLY A 161 -6.59 -19.26 0.77
CA GLY A 161 -6.27 -20.69 0.77
C GLY A 161 -4.78 -21.03 0.74
N LEU A 162 -3.87 -20.03 0.72
CA LEU A 162 -2.43 -20.22 0.53
C LEU A 162 -2.07 -21.08 -0.71
N ASN A 163 -2.78 -20.89 -1.83
CA ASN A 163 -2.49 -21.60 -3.06
C ASN A 163 -1.24 -21.01 -3.77
N PHE A 164 -0.05 -21.26 -3.21
CA PHE A 164 1.21 -20.65 -3.65
C PHE A 164 1.50 -20.75 -5.15
N PRO A 165 1.30 -21.91 -5.84
CA PRO A 165 1.56 -22.02 -7.27
C PRO A 165 0.80 -21.01 -8.14
N GLN A 166 -0.36 -20.54 -7.67
CA GLN A 166 -1.20 -19.58 -8.39
C GLN A 166 -1.10 -18.16 -7.82
N LEU A 167 -0.37 -17.96 -6.72
CA LEU A 167 -0.17 -16.66 -6.08
C LEU A 167 1.17 -16.03 -6.45
N ILE A 168 2.21 -16.86 -6.62
CA ILE A 168 3.56 -16.36 -6.85
C ILE A 168 3.67 -15.87 -8.28
N LYS A 169 3.80 -14.55 -8.42
CA LYS A 169 4.27 -13.92 -9.65
C LYS A 169 5.63 -13.29 -9.39
N GLY A 170 6.67 -13.90 -9.95
CA GLY A 170 8.06 -13.54 -9.64
C GLY A 170 8.45 -14.03 -8.24
N ARG A 171 8.89 -13.12 -7.38
CA ARG A 171 9.35 -13.41 -6.01
C ARG A 171 8.67 -12.53 -4.96
N SER A 172 7.42 -12.14 -5.19
CA SER A 172 6.65 -11.28 -4.28
C SER A 172 5.25 -11.86 -4.02
N LEU A 173 4.79 -11.73 -2.79
CA LEU A 173 3.47 -12.15 -2.32
C LEU A 173 2.84 -11.03 -1.48
N ASP A 174 1.54 -10.82 -1.64
CA ASP A 174 0.78 -9.82 -0.90
C ASP A 174 -0.48 -10.39 -0.26
N PHE A 175 -0.73 -9.93 0.97
CA PHE A 175 -1.86 -10.31 1.80
C PHE A 175 -2.62 -9.05 2.19
N SER A 176 -3.49 -8.59 1.30
CA SER A 176 -4.31 -7.41 1.47
C SER A 176 -5.69 -7.77 2.04
N CYS A 177 -5.98 -7.27 3.24
CA CYS A 177 -7.30 -7.26 3.85
C CYS A 177 -8.05 -6.03 3.34
N ILE A 178 -9.18 -6.25 2.66
CA ILE A 178 -9.93 -5.19 1.99
C ILE A 178 -11.28 -5.02 2.69
N SER A 179 -11.52 -3.85 3.28
CA SER A 179 -12.79 -3.55 3.95
C SER A 179 -14.01 -3.85 3.08
N GLY A 180 -15.04 -4.44 3.69
CA GLY A 180 -16.29 -4.74 2.99
C GLY A 180 -16.23 -5.91 1.99
N ALA A 181 -15.06 -6.51 1.77
CA ALA A 181 -14.95 -7.75 1.02
C ALA A 181 -15.40 -8.94 1.89
N LYS A 182 -15.99 -9.97 1.26
CA LYS A 182 -16.34 -11.24 1.96
C LYS A 182 -15.14 -11.89 2.63
N LEU A 183 -13.96 -11.71 2.03
CA LEU A 183 -12.67 -12.24 2.49
C LEU A 183 -11.79 -11.12 3.08
N GLN A 184 -12.38 -10.10 3.74
CA GLN A 184 -11.61 -9.04 4.39
C GLN A 184 -10.56 -9.62 5.35
N TYR A 185 -10.97 -10.46 6.28
CA TYR A 185 -10.09 -11.06 7.29
C TYR A 185 -9.52 -12.39 6.78
N LEU A 186 -8.39 -12.34 6.09
CA LEU A 186 -7.75 -13.51 5.46
C LEU A 186 -7.38 -14.61 6.48
N ARG A 187 -7.75 -15.87 6.23
CA ARG A 187 -7.41 -17.03 7.10
C ARG A 187 -5.91 -17.17 7.43
N PRO A 188 -4.97 -16.83 6.53
CA PRO A 188 -3.56 -16.79 6.88
C PRO A 188 -3.24 -15.87 8.06
N LEU A 189 -3.99 -14.78 8.23
CA LEU A 189 -3.73 -13.72 9.21
C LEU A 189 -4.66 -13.77 10.43
N PHE A 190 -5.86 -14.32 10.27
CA PHE A 190 -6.91 -14.34 11.29
C PHE A 190 -7.42 -15.76 11.55
N ARG A 191 -7.74 -16.06 12.80
CA ARG A 191 -8.35 -17.35 13.21
C ARG A 191 -9.83 -17.42 12.87
N ALA A 192 -10.51 -16.28 12.85
CA ALA A 192 -11.91 -16.13 12.50
C ALA A 192 -12.09 -14.96 11.52
N ARG A 193 -13.29 -14.80 10.94
CA ARG A 193 -13.58 -13.69 10.01
C ARG A 193 -13.95 -12.41 10.75
N ASN A 194 -13.11 -11.97 11.68
CA ASN A 194 -13.37 -10.79 12.51
C ASN A 194 -12.05 -10.09 12.93
N PRO A 195 -12.11 -8.79 13.28
CA PRO A 195 -10.92 -7.98 13.55
C PRO A 195 -10.18 -8.36 14.84
N GLU A 196 -10.86 -9.02 15.78
CA GLU A 196 -10.29 -9.40 17.09
C GLU A 196 -9.46 -10.69 17.03
N SER A 197 -9.52 -11.42 15.91
CA SER A 197 -8.97 -12.77 15.80
C SER A 197 -7.60 -12.87 15.13
N VAL A 198 -6.80 -11.79 15.17
CA VAL A 198 -5.43 -11.79 14.63
C VAL A 198 -4.60 -12.92 15.26
N LYS A 199 -3.98 -13.73 14.40
CA LYS A 199 -3.17 -14.89 14.80
C LYS A 199 -2.01 -14.52 15.70
N GLY A 200 -1.64 -15.45 16.58
CA GLY A 200 -0.54 -15.29 17.54
C GLY A 200 0.84 -15.55 16.93
N LYS A 201 1.88 -15.41 17.76
CA LYS A 201 3.30 -15.59 17.39
C LYS A 201 3.56 -16.87 16.59
N GLN A 202 3.15 -18.03 17.12
CA GLN A 202 3.48 -19.32 16.50
C GLN A 202 2.85 -19.46 15.11
N GLU A 203 1.56 -19.18 14.98
CA GLU A 203 0.86 -19.28 13.68
C GLU A 203 1.41 -18.29 12.64
N MET A 204 1.83 -17.09 13.08
CA MET A 204 2.47 -16.12 12.20
C MET A 204 3.89 -16.55 11.82
N PHE A 205 4.61 -17.22 12.72
CA PHE A 205 5.93 -17.77 12.44
C PHE A 205 5.86 -18.89 11.40
N ASP A 206 4.91 -19.81 11.55
CA ASP A 206 4.67 -20.89 10.59
C ASP A 206 4.32 -20.31 9.21
N LEU A 207 3.48 -19.28 9.17
CA LEU A 207 3.16 -18.56 7.94
C LEU A 207 4.41 -17.91 7.31
N LEU A 208 5.15 -17.08 8.05
CA LEU A 208 6.32 -16.39 7.52
C LEU A 208 7.42 -17.36 7.06
N THR A 209 7.57 -18.51 7.75
CA THR A 209 8.49 -19.57 7.34
C THR A 209 8.09 -20.16 5.99
N ALA A 210 6.80 -20.49 5.82
CA ALA A 210 6.28 -20.99 4.55
C ALA A 210 6.45 -19.95 3.43
N LEU A 211 6.12 -18.68 3.69
CA LEU A 211 6.27 -17.61 2.71
C LEU A 211 7.72 -17.35 2.33
N ASN A 212 8.62 -17.35 3.31
CA ASN A 212 10.05 -17.20 3.06
C ASN A 212 10.58 -18.33 2.18
N ALA A 213 10.19 -19.58 2.45
CA ALA A 213 10.56 -20.73 1.63
C ALA A 213 10.07 -20.56 0.18
N GLU A 214 8.84 -20.08 0.00
CA GLU A 214 8.23 -19.84 -1.31
C GLU A 214 8.94 -18.73 -2.11
N VAL A 215 9.25 -17.58 -1.50
CA VAL A 215 9.97 -16.49 -2.20
C VAL A 215 11.47 -16.77 -2.37
N SER A 216 12.00 -17.77 -1.68
CA SER A 216 13.42 -18.16 -1.68
C SER A 216 13.74 -19.45 -2.45
N LYS A 217 12.77 -20.08 -3.14
CA LYS A 217 12.89 -21.43 -3.73
C LYS A 217 14.16 -21.72 -4.55
N VAL A 218 14.79 -20.71 -5.13
CA VAL A 218 15.94 -20.84 -6.04
C VAL A 218 17.27 -20.50 -5.36
N ASP A 219 17.25 -20.02 -4.13
CA ASP A 219 18.44 -19.49 -3.47
C ASP A 219 18.86 -20.36 -2.28
N THR A 220 20.17 -20.55 -2.12
CA THR A 220 20.76 -21.40 -1.07
C THR A 220 20.91 -20.70 0.28
N LEU A 221 20.91 -19.36 0.29
CA LEU A 221 21.10 -18.56 1.49
C LEU A 221 19.84 -18.54 2.35
N LYS A 222 20.00 -19.00 3.59
CA LYS A 222 18.93 -19.06 4.59
C LYS A 222 18.82 -17.75 5.35
N VAL A 223 17.58 -17.33 5.54
CA VAL A 223 17.24 -16.27 6.49
C VAL A 223 17.32 -16.86 7.90
N PRO A 224 17.95 -16.18 8.88
CA PRO A 224 18.04 -16.70 10.24
C PRO A 224 16.65 -16.91 10.88
N ASP A 225 16.42 -18.07 11.50
CA ASP A 225 15.13 -18.38 12.13
C ASP A 225 14.74 -17.35 13.19
N GLY A 226 15.71 -16.89 13.99
CA GLY A 226 15.49 -15.84 14.99
C GLY A 226 15.00 -14.51 14.41
N PHE A 227 15.30 -14.21 13.14
CA PHE A 227 14.75 -13.04 12.44
C PHE A 227 13.29 -13.27 12.02
N LEU A 228 12.96 -14.47 11.53
CA LEU A 228 11.58 -14.83 11.19
C LEU A 228 10.68 -14.87 12.42
N GLU A 229 11.19 -15.35 13.56
CA GLU A 229 10.49 -15.32 14.84
C GLU A 229 10.20 -13.89 15.31
N ALA A 230 11.19 -13.00 15.26
CA ALA A 230 10.98 -11.60 15.64
C ALA A 230 9.99 -10.89 14.69
N SER A 231 10.12 -11.17 13.38
CA SER A 231 9.22 -10.65 12.36
C SER A 231 7.77 -11.15 12.53
N SER A 232 7.56 -12.37 13.06
CA SER A 232 6.23 -12.92 13.27
C SER A 232 5.51 -12.29 14.47
N VAL A 233 6.24 -12.03 15.56
CA VAL A 233 5.75 -11.24 16.69
C VAL A 233 5.37 -9.84 16.22
N PHE A 234 6.28 -9.20 15.50
CA PHE A 234 6.09 -7.87 14.94
C PHE A 234 4.86 -7.78 14.04
N MET A 235 4.71 -8.72 13.11
CA MET A 235 3.57 -8.82 12.21
C MET A 235 2.23 -8.99 12.96
N SER A 236 2.19 -9.85 13.98
CA SER A 236 1.00 -10.06 14.82
C SER A 236 0.60 -8.77 15.54
N GLU A 237 1.57 -8.04 16.08
CA GLU A 237 1.36 -6.79 16.79
C GLU A 237 0.91 -5.66 15.87
N LEU A 238 1.56 -5.49 14.72
CA LEU A 238 1.17 -4.47 13.73
C LEU A 238 -0.27 -4.68 13.27
N LEU A 239 -0.64 -5.92 12.90
CA LEU A 239 -2.00 -6.22 12.46
C LEU A 239 -3.02 -5.94 13.57
N ARG A 240 -2.76 -6.30 14.83
CA ARG A 240 -3.65 -5.95 15.95
C ARG A 240 -3.79 -4.44 16.12
N ASN A 241 -2.66 -3.72 16.16
CA ASN A 241 -2.66 -2.27 16.29
C ASN A 241 -3.44 -1.61 15.16
N THR A 242 -3.33 -2.11 13.93
CA THR A 242 -4.10 -1.63 12.78
C THR A 242 -5.60 -1.84 12.99
N GLN A 243 -6.03 -3.05 13.39
CA GLN A 243 -7.45 -3.32 13.65
C GLN A 243 -8.02 -2.43 14.77
N GLU A 244 -7.24 -2.23 15.83
CA GLU A 244 -7.65 -1.42 16.98
C GLU A 244 -7.65 0.09 16.69
N HIS A 245 -6.76 0.59 15.84
CA HIS A 245 -6.45 2.02 15.78
C HIS A 245 -6.40 2.66 14.39
N ALA A 246 -6.24 1.89 13.30
CA ALA A 246 -6.07 2.44 11.95
C ALA A 246 -7.30 2.25 11.04
N THR A 247 -8.34 1.57 11.51
CA THR A 247 -9.63 1.42 10.81
C THR A 247 -10.57 2.62 11.03
N ARG A 248 -10.10 3.65 11.73
CA ARG A 248 -10.84 4.88 12.09
C ARG A 248 -10.02 6.12 11.77
N ASP A 249 -10.68 7.25 11.54
CA ASP A 249 -10.01 8.55 11.40
C ASP A 249 -9.43 9.04 12.75
N CYS A 250 -8.73 10.18 12.73
CA CYS A 250 -8.12 10.75 13.93
C CYS A 250 -9.14 11.14 15.02
N ARG A 251 -10.42 11.25 14.67
CA ARG A 251 -11.55 11.57 15.57
C ARG A 251 -12.28 10.32 16.05
N GLY A 252 -11.84 9.12 15.65
CA GLY A 252 -12.43 7.85 16.04
C GLY A 252 -13.61 7.40 15.16
N LEU A 253 -13.92 8.09 14.06
CA LEU A 253 -14.96 7.70 13.12
C LEU A 253 -14.48 6.54 12.24
N PRO A 254 -15.24 5.44 12.13
CA PRO A 254 -14.84 4.30 11.28
C PRO A 254 -14.72 4.66 9.80
N TYR A 255 -13.65 4.18 9.15
CA TYR A 255 -13.52 4.24 7.72
C TYR A 255 -14.40 3.18 7.04
N VAL A 256 -15.33 3.61 6.19
CA VAL A 256 -16.13 2.71 5.35
C VAL A 256 -15.25 1.94 4.35
N ALA A 257 -14.28 2.64 3.76
CA ALA A 257 -13.27 2.06 2.89
C ALA A 257 -11.90 2.23 3.53
N HIS A 258 -11.25 1.12 3.85
CA HIS A 258 -9.88 0.98 4.31
C HIS A 258 -9.28 -0.33 3.79
N ALA A 259 -7.96 -0.43 3.86
CA ALA A 259 -7.24 -1.65 3.64
C ALA A 259 -6.00 -1.73 4.53
N GLU A 260 -5.56 -2.95 4.76
CA GLU A 260 -4.39 -3.26 5.55
C GLU A 260 -3.78 -4.58 5.11
N GLY A 261 -2.53 -4.82 5.45
CA GLY A 261 -1.89 -6.06 5.07
C GLY A 261 -0.38 -5.99 5.10
N PHE A 262 0.22 -6.93 4.37
CA PHE A 262 1.65 -6.91 4.15
C PHE A 262 2.04 -7.49 2.81
N ILE A 263 3.24 -7.15 2.37
CA ILE A 263 3.91 -7.66 1.19
C ILE A 263 5.23 -8.27 1.64
N ILE A 264 5.54 -9.48 1.16
CA ILE A 264 6.85 -10.12 1.30
C ILE A 264 7.45 -10.30 -0.08
N SER A 265 8.72 -9.97 -0.23
CA SER A 265 9.43 -10.19 -1.49
C SER A 265 10.89 -10.53 -1.29
N ARG A 266 11.44 -11.32 -2.19
CA ARG A 266 12.89 -11.45 -2.36
C ARG A 266 13.31 -10.82 -3.67
N THR A 267 14.09 -9.75 -3.61
CA THR A 267 14.41 -8.94 -4.79
C THR A 267 15.87 -8.48 -4.80
N GLN A 268 16.27 -7.91 -5.93
CA GLN A 268 17.55 -7.29 -6.14
C GLN A 268 17.31 -5.87 -6.66
N LEU A 269 17.68 -4.86 -5.87
CA LEU A 269 17.53 -3.45 -6.24
C LEU A 269 18.78 -3.00 -7.00
N ALA A 270 18.65 -2.74 -8.30
CA ALA A 270 19.73 -2.25 -9.14
C ALA A 270 20.16 -0.82 -8.73
N GLY A 271 21.47 -0.57 -8.63
CA GLY A 271 21.99 0.72 -8.19
C GLY A 271 21.65 1.90 -9.09
N GLU A 272 21.66 1.70 -10.41
CA GLU A 272 21.32 2.74 -11.40
C GLU A 272 19.97 3.43 -11.15
N VAL A 273 19.02 2.70 -10.54
CA VAL A 273 17.65 3.20 -10.28
C VAL A 273 17.44 3.54 -8.81
N HIS A 274 18.02 2.76 -7.90
CA HIS A 274 17.60 2.75 -6.49
C HIS A 274 18.60 3.35 -5.51
N GLU A 275 19.86 3.54 -5.90
CA GLU A 275 20.89 4.12 -5.02
C GLU A 275 20.48 5.50 -4.50
N ARG A 276 19.90 6.33 -5.37
CA ARG A 276 19.47 7.69 -5.03
C ARG A 276 18.44 7.72 -3.90
N ASP A 277 17.62 6.67 -3.75
CA ASP A 277 16.63 6.61 -2.67
C ASP A 277 17.28 6.53 -1.29
N PHE A 278 18.54 6.09 -1.18
CA PHE A 278 19.32 5.99 0.05
C PHE A 278 20.25 7.19 0.28
N SER A 279 20.25 8.19 -0.61
CA SER A 279 21.14 9.36 -0.51
C SER A 279 20.70 10.44 0.48
N GLY A 280 19.53 10.28 1.10
CA GLY A 280 18.92 11.31 1.96
C GLY A 280 19.56 11.48 3.34
N ASN A 281 20.36 10.51 3.80
CA ASN A 281 21.02 10.51 5.09
C ASN A 281 22.35 9.72 5.01
N PRO A 282 23.46 10.17 5.65
CA PRO A 282 24.74 9.46 5.63
C PRO A 282 24.67 7.97 6.01
N ARG A 283 23.85 7.58 6.99
CA ARG A 283 23.72 6.16 7.37
C ARG A 283 23.00 5.31 6.33
N LEU A 284 22.11 5.91 5.55
CA LEU A 284 21.47 5.21 4.43
C LEU A 284 22.49 5.00 3.30
N ILE A 285 23.37 5.98 3.05
CA ILE A 285 24.50 5.86 2.12
C ILE A 285 25.43 4.74 2.60
N ASP A 286 25.86 4.78 3.86
CA ASP A 286 26.73 3.74 4.45
C ASP A 286 26.10 2.35 4.38
N PHE A 287 24.79 2.25 4.62
CA PHE A 287 24.03 1.02 4.45
C PHE A 287 24.07 0.54 3.00
N TRP A 288 23.77 1.42 2.04
CA TRP A 288 23.76 1.07 0.62
C TRP A 288 25.14 0.61 0.15
N ASP A 289 26.18 1.41 0.39
CA ASP A 289 27.55 1.15 -0.07
C ASP A 289 28.09 -0.17 0.51
N ARG A 290 27.80 -0.44 1.77
CA ARG A 290 28.20 -1.69 2.43
C ARG A 290 27.54 -2.92 1.82
N GLU A 291 26.24 -2.85 1.53
CA GLU A 291 25.47 -4.03 1.08
C GLU A 291 25.54 -4.25 -0.43
N VAL A 292 25.86 -3.21 -1.21
CA VAL A 292 25.98 -3.26 -2.67
C VAL A 292 27.43 -3.42 -3.13
N GLY A 293 28.39 -2.95 -2.33
CA GLY A 293 29.81 -2.91 -2.63
C GLY A 293 30.21 -1.65 -3.39
N SER A 294 31.41 -1.15 -3.11
CA SER A 294 32.00 0.03 -3.76
C SER A 294 32.37 -0.28 -5.22
N GLY A 295 31.48 0.07 -6.16
CA GLY A 295 31.72 -0.17 -7.60
C GLY A 295 30.61 0.25 -8.58
N GLY A 296 29.55 0.93 -8.14
CA GLY A 296 28.56 1.60 -9.00
C GLY A 296 27.64 0.72 -9.87
N GLY A 297 27.91 -0.59 -9.98
CA GLY A 297 27.11 -1.54 -10.78
C GLY A 297 26.50 -2.70 -9.98
N GLY A 298 26.63 -2.68 -8.66
CA GLY A 298 26.07 -3.71 -7.79
C GLY A 298 24.56 -3.59 -7.63
N ALA A 299 23.98 -4.51 -6.86
CA ALA A 299 22.57 -4.42 -6.50
C ALA A 299 22.29 -5.01 -5.12
N LEU A 300 21.39 -4.37 -4.39
CA LEU A 300 21.00 -4.79 -3.05
C LEU A 300 20.09 -6.01 -3.13
N LYS A 301 20.67 -7.20 -2.90
CA LYS A 301 19.92 -8.45 -2.74
C LYS A 301 19.33 -8.49 -1.34
N SER A 302 18.01 -8.63 -1.23
CA SER A 302 17.34 -8.57 0.07
C SER A 302 16.07 -9.40 0.13
N LEU A 303 15.76 -9.84 1.35
CA LEU A 303 14.38 -10.15 1.75
C LEU A 303 13.75 -8.85 2.26
N GLN A 304 12.57 -8.54 1.77
CA GLN A 304 11.82 -7.35 2.16
C GLN A 304 10.45 -7.76 2.71
N LEU A 305 10.09 -7.15 3.85
CA LEU A 305 8.75 -7.22 4.43
C LEU A 305 8.22 -5.80 4.48
N SER A 306 6.98 -5.57 4.06
CA SER A 306 6.36 -4.25 4.18
C SER A 306 4.92 -4.40 4.62
N PHE A 307 4.62 -3.85 5.78
CA PHE A 307 3.30 -3.80 6.39
C PHE A 307 2.67 -2.46 6.05
N PHE A 308 1.38 -2.46 5.74
CA PHE A 308 0.68 -1.23 5.38
C PHE A 308 -0.72 -1.18 6.00
N ASP A 309 -1.18 0.03 6.25
CA ASP A 309 -2.58 0.38 6.46
C ASP A 309 -2.91 1.68 5.73
N THR A 310 -4.20 1.93 5.53
CA THR A 310 -4.72 3.17 4.89
C THR A 310 -5.43 4.07 5.91
N GLY A 311 -4.96 4.04 7.17
CA GLY A 311 -5.54 4.76 8.30
C GLY A 311 -5.14 6.24 8.37
N PRO A 312 -5.24 6.87 9.55
CA PRO A 312 -4.92 8.29 9.75
C PRO A 312 -3.42 8.55 9.96
N GLY A 313 -2.61 7.49 10.11
CA GLY A 313 -1.21 7.59 10.51
C GLY A 313 -1.01 7.63 12.03
N ILE A 314 0.22 7.35 12.46
CA ILE A 314 0.55 7.12 13.88
C ILE A 314 0.34 8.40 14.72
N ALA A 315 0.93 9.51 14.29
CA ALA A 315 0.89 10.77 15.05
C ALA A 315 -0.51 11.35 15.11
N SER A 316 -1.22 11.40 13.97
CA SER A 316 -2.59 11.91 13.88
C SER A 316 -3.54 11.15 14.81
N ARG A 317 -3.42 9.81 14.86
CA ARG A 317 -4.16 8.98 15.82
C ARG A 317 -3.78 9.32 17.26
N ALA A 318 -2.49 9.37 17.57
CA ALA A 318 -2.02 9.52 18.94
C ALA A 318 -2.39 10.89 19.53
N ALA A 319 -2.40 11.94 18.70
CA ALA A 319 -2.79 13.28 19.07
C ALA A 319 -4.29 13.57 18.93
N ALA A 320 -5.06 12.67 18.31
CA ALA A 320 -6.44 12.89 17.89
C ALA A 320 -6.61 14.18 17.07
N LYS A 321 -5.69 14.39 16.12
CA LYS A 321 -5.55 15.61 15.32
C LYS A 321 -5.21 15.28 13.87
N GLU A 322 -5.64 16.11 12.94
CA GLU A 322 -5.17 16.03 11.55
C GLU A 322 -3.68 16.37 11.47
N VAL A 323 -2.96 15.76 10.53
CA VAL A 323 -1.51 15.93 10.45
C VAL A 323 -1.11 17.37 10.16
N GLU A 324 -1.90 18.06 9.35
CA GLU A 324 -1.73 19.47 8.96
C GLU A 324 -1.86 20.42 10.15
N SER A 325 -2.54 20.00 11.22
CA SER A 325 -2.73 20.81 12.44
C SER A 325 -1.56 20.73 13.42
N MET A 326 -0.56 19.90 13.13
CA MET A 326 0.65 19.73 13.94
C MET A 326 1.86 20.35 13.25
N SER A 327 2.84 20.83 14.01
CA SER A 327 4.16 21.12 13.46
C SER A 327 4.88 19.80 13.14
N LEU A 328 5.87 19.84 12.23
CA LEU A 328 6.69 18.65 11.93
C LEU A 328 7.46 18.14 13.16
N ALA A 329 7.89 19.05 14.04
CA ALA A 329 8.58 18.70 15.27
C ALA A 329 7.66 17.97 16.25
N ASP A 330 6.44 18.47 16.47
CA ASP A 330 5.45 17.83 17.33
C ASP A 330 5.07 16.45 16.77
N GLU A 331 4.82 16.37 15.46
CA GLU A 331 4.51 15.12 14.77
C GLU A 331 5.62 14.07 14.99
N ARG A 332 6.89 14.50 14.90
CA ARG A 332 8.06 13.64 15.12
C ARG A 332 8.17 13.19 16.57
N GLU A 333 7.99 14.09 17.52
CA GLU A 333 8.01 13.75 18.94
C GLU A 333 6.93 12.71 19.28
N ILE A 334 5.70 12.93 18.80
CA ILE A 334 4.57 12.01 19.02
C ILE A 334 4.83 10.64 18.37
N LEU A 335 5.39 10.61 17.16
CA LEU A 335 5.78 9.37 16.49
C LEU A 335 6.79 8.59 17.34
N LEU A 336 7.90 9.22 17.72
CA LEU A 336 8.95 8.56 18.50
C LEU A 336 8.45 8.11 19.87
N ALA A 337 7.62 8.92 20.54
CA ALA A 337 6.97 8.54 21.79
C ALA A 337 6.04 7.32 21.60
N SER A 338 5.31 7.25 20.48
CA SER A 338 4.43 6.12 20.18
C SER A 338 5.21 4.82 19.94
N LEU A 339 6.35 4.89 19.25
CA LEU A 339 7.24 3.74 19.04
C LEU A 339 7.86 3.25 20.36
N LYS A 340 8.31 4.16 21.24
CA LYS A 340 8.83 3.81 22.58
C LYS A 340 7.74 3.35 23.55
N LYS A 341 6.52 3.86 23.42
CA LYS A 341 5.38 3.42 24.23
C LYS A 341 5.05 1.95 23.98
N ASN A 342 5.22 1.48 22.74
CA ASN A 342 5.08 0.07 22.40
C ASN A 342 6.10 -0.81 23.15
N GLU A 343 7.28 -0.28 23.50
CA GLU A 343 8.26 -0.97 24.37
C GLU A 343 7.81 -1.03 25.84
N SER A 344 7.27 0.07 26.37
CA SER A 344 7.07 0.26 27.82
C SER A 344 5.71 -0.21 28.35
N THR A 345 4.64 -0.12 27.55
CA THR A 345 3.26 -0.32 28.05
C THR A 345 2.93 -1.79 28.36
N LYS A 346 3.77 -2.75 27.92
CA LYS A 346 3.43 -4.18 28.01
C LYS A 346 4.51 -5.09 28.62
N LYS A 347 5.56 -4.52 29.25
CA LYS A 347 6.50 -5.30 30.10
C LYS A 347 5.81 -6.04 31.27
N GLN A 348 4.55 -5.72 31.58
CA GLN A 348 3.75 -6.37 32.62
C GLN A 348 2.90 -7.56 32.14
N THR A 349 2.76 -7.81 30.83
CA THR A 349 1.83 -8.84 30.30
C THR A 349 2.40 -9.67 29.16
N GLY A 350 3.68 -10.06 29.18
CA GLY A 350 4.25 -11.13 28.31
C GLY A 350 4.06 -11.04 26.78
N ALA A 351 3.50 -9.96 26.25
CA ALA A 351 3.11 -9.74 24.85
C ALA A 351 3.24 -8.25 24.55
N GLY A 352 3.94 -7.86 23.48
CA GLY A 352 4.23 -6.44 23.18
C GLY A 352 5.71 -6.11 22.91
N ASN A 353 6.51 -7.08 22.48
CA ASN A 353 7.95 -6.90 22.27
C ASN A 353 8.33 -6.85 20.78
N GLY A 354 7.37 -6.78 19.85
CA GLY A 354 7.63 -6.93 18.42
C GLY A 354 8.60 -5.91 17.84
N TYR A 355 8.44 -4.62 18.16
CA TYR A 355 9.37 -3.56 17.73
C TYR A 355 10.78 -3.77 18.30
N PRO A 356 10.97 -3.89 19.64
CA PRO A 356 12.29 -4.17 20.21
C PRO A 356 12.94 -5.44 19.63
N GLU A 357 12.21 -6.55 19.55
CA GLU A 357 12.73 -7.82 19.08
C GLU A 357 13.21 -7.74 17.62
N VAL A 358 12.41 -7.15 16.73
CA VAL A 358 12.80 -7.07 15.32
C VAL A 358 13.95 -6.09 15.08
N LEU A 359 13.99 -4.96 15.80
CA LEU A 359 15.09 -4.00 15.71
C LEU A 359 16.40 -4.61 16.22
N GLU A 360 16.36 -5.36 17.32
CA GLU A 360 17.52 -6.07 17.85
C GLU A 360 18.02 -7.14 16.86
N ARG A 361 17.12 -7.89 16.22
CA ARG A 361 17.52 -8.81 15.14
C ARG A 361 18.13 -8.09 13.94
N LEU A 362 17.57 -6.95 13.55
CA LEU A 362 18.14 -6.12 12.48
C LEU A 362 19.53 -5.59 12.84
N ARG A 363 19.75 -5.19 14.10
CA ARG A 363 21.06 -4.77 14.61
C ARG A 363 22.10 -5.88 14.54
N GLN A 364 21.72 -7.11 14.90
CA GLN A 364 22.59 -8.27 14.82
C GLN A 364 23.02 -8.61 13.38
N VAL A 365 22.11 -8.46 12.42
CA VAL A 365 22.34 -8.85 11.01
C VAL A 365 22.70 -7.67 10.10
N GLY A 366 22.71 -6.44 10.59
CA GLY A 366 22.96 -5.22 9.81
C GLY A 366 21.86 -4.92 8.78
N GLY A 367 20.60 -5.00 9.19
CA GLY A 367 19.44 -4.69 8.35
C GLY A 367 18.91 -3.26 8.52
N LEU A 368 17.82 -2.96 7.81
CA LEU A 368 17.16 -1.66 7.82
C LEU A 368 15.67 -1.79 8.12
N MET A 369 15.13 -0.86 8.92
CA MET A 369 13.71 -0.59 9.07
C MET A 369 13.39 0.84 8.65
N SER A 370 12.30 1.04 7.93
CA SER A 370 11.74 2.36 7.58
C SER A 370 10.27 2.43 8.00
N ILE A 371 9.82 3.58 8.48
CA ILE A 371 8.42 3.86 8.84
C ILE A 371 8.02 5.15 8.13
N ARG A 372 7.04 5.07 7.22
CA ARG A 372 6.46 6.20 6.49
C ARG A 372 5.03 6.44 6.96
N THR A 373 4.78 7.59 7.61
CA THR A 373 3.46 7.97 8.13
C THR A 373 3.34 9.50 8.20
N GLY A 374 2.15 10.05 7.92
CA GLY A 374 1.94 11.50 7.98
C GLY A 374 2.88 12.25 7.03
N ARG A 375 3.68 13.19 7.52
CA ARG A 375 4.73 13.91 6.75
C ARG A 375 6.14 13.42 7.06
N LEU A 376 6.26 12.28 7.74
CA LEU A 376 7.54 11.75 8.21
C LEU A 376 7.87 10.43 7.54
N ARG A 377 9.16 10.25 7.24
CA ARG A 377 9.78 8.95 6.98
C ARG A 377 10.98 8.82 7.90
N VAL A 378 10.91 7.92 8.86
CA VAL A 378 12.00 7.67 9.80
C VAL A 378 12.57 6.28 9.60
N PHE A 379 13.84 6.07 9.94
CA PHE A 379 14.51 4.80 9.73
C PHE A 379 15.50 4.44 10.83
N GLN A 380 15.85 3.15 10.86
CA GLN A 380 17.04 2.61 11.50
C GLN A 380 17.77 1.74 10.48
N ALA A 381 19.06 1.98 10.30
CA ALA A 381 19.92 1.19 9.44
C ALA A 381 21.18 0.80 10.22
N PHE A 382 21.31 -0.48 10.54
CA PHE A 382 22.37 -0.95 11.43
C PHE A 382 23.58 -1.46 10.65
N ALA A 383 24.78 -1.24 11.18
CA ALA A 383 25.90 -2.11 10.89
C ALA A 383 25.81 -3.39 11.75
N PRO A 384 26.26 -4.55 11.27
CA PRO A 384 26.25 -5.77 12.08
C PRO A 384 26.98 -5.59 13.42
N GLY A 385 26.27 -5.77 14.54
CA GLY A 385 26.84 -5.67 15.88
C GLY A 385 27.07 -4.25 16.41
N GLU A 386 26.49 -3.22 15.78
CA GLU A 386 26.50 -1.84 16.28
C GLU A 386 25.82 -1.73 17.67
N ASP A 387 26.30 -0.86 18.56
CA ASP A 387 25.79 -0.70 19.93
C ASP A 387 24.92 0.55 20.15
N ARG A 388 24.24 1.00 19.10
CA ARG A 388 23.35 2.16 19.16
C ARG A 388 22.00 1.81 19.77
N ASP A 389 21.37 2.80 20.42
CA ASP A 389 19.98 2.69 20.85
C ASP A 389 19.06 2.38 19.65
N ILE A 390 18.36 1.24 19.75
CA ILE A 390 17.45 0.73 18.73
C ILE A 390 16.26 1.67 18.46
N PHE A 391 15.93 2.58 19.38
CA PHE A 391 14.87 3.58 19.22
C PHE A 391 15.35 4.97 18.78
N GLU A 392 16.64 5.12 18.48
CA GLU A 392 17.20 6.36 17.93
C GLU A 392 16.96 6.48 16.42
N PHE A 393 15.69 6.54 16.03
CA PHE A 393 15.27 6.68 14.64
C PHE A 393 15.69 8.03 14.05
N GLU A 394 16.28 8.01 12.86
CA GLU A 394 16.65 9.20 12.10
C GLU A 394 15.64 9.50 10.99
N ASP A 395 15.62 10.74 10.51
CA ASP A 395 14.82 11.11 9.33
C ASP A 395 15.51 10.61 8.05
N TRP A 396 14.73 9.99 7.16
CA TRP A 396 15.21 9.46 5.89
C TRP A 396 15.83 10.54 5.00
N THR A 397 15.32 11.76 5.09
CA THR A 397 15.81 12.93 4.39
C THR A 397 15.54 14.18 5.22
N ALA A 398 16.39 15.20 5.07
CA ALA A 398 16.15 16.52 5.65
C ALA A 398 15.01 17.29 4.94
N ARG A 399 14.61 16.86 3.74
CA ARG A 399 13.53 17.50 2.98
C ARG A 399 12.16 17.17 3.61
N PRO A 400 11.28 18.16 3.81
CA PRO A 400 9.90 17.91 4.21
C PRO A 400 9.16 17.03 3.18
N LEU A 401 8.43 16.03 3.66
CA LEU A 401 7.60 15.16 2.82
C LEU A 401 6.14 15.63 2.84
N GLY A 402 5.38 15.30 1.79
CA GLY A 402 3.95 15.54 1.76
C GLY A 402 3.17 14.65 2.75
N PRO A 403 1.96 15.04 3.17
CA PRO A 403 1.11 14.20 4.01
C PRO A 403 0.70 12.93 3.25
N ALA A 404 1.02 11.76 3.81
CA ALA A 404 0.65 10.46 3.29
C ALA A 404 -0.44 9.82 4.15
N ALA A 405 -1.39 9.16 3.49
CA ALA A 405 -2.39 8.35 4.18
C ALA A 405 -1.77 7.10 4.82
N GLY A 406 -2.27 6.75 6.00
CA GLY A 406 -1.92 5.53 6.70
C GLY A 406 -0.46 5.45 7.16
N THR A 407 0.00 4.22 7.31
CA THR A 407 1.36 3.89 7.74
C THR A 407 1.90 2.77 6.88
N VAL A 408 3.15 2.92 6.44
CA VAL A 408 3.94 1.83 5.86
C VAL A 408 5.15 1.58 6.75
N VAL A 409 5.31 0.33 7.20
CA VAL A 409 6.51 -0.11 7.93
C VAL A 409 7.21 -1.16 7.10
N SER A 410 8.45 -0.88 6.71
CA SER A 410 9.24 -1.73 5.83
C SER A 410 10.50 -2.20 6.51
N ILE A 411 10.83 -3.47 6.31
CA ILE A 411 12.07 -4.10 6.76
C ILE A 411 12.82 -4.58 5.51
N ILE A 412 14.11 -4.28 5.45
CA ILE A 412 15.04 -4.77 4.44
C ILE A 412 16.12 -5.58 5.17
N LEU A 413 16.15 -6.88 4.90
CA LEU A 413 17.20 -7.79 5.34
C LEU A 413 18.14 -8.07 4.15
N PRO A 414 19.36 -7.53 4.16
CA PRO A 414 20.36 -7.85 3.15
C PRO A 414 20.68 -9.34 3.13
N ILE A 415 20.88 -9.89 1.94
CA ILE A 415 21.27 -11.29 1.73
C ILE A 415 22.69 -11.32 1.19
N ARG A 416 23.63 -11.65 2.08
CA ARG A 416 25.07 -11.71 1.79
C ARG A 416 25.46 -13.14 1.43
N GLN A 417 26.31 -13.29 0.40
CA GLN A 417 26.83 -14.59 -0.05
C GLN A 417 27.91 -15.12 0.87
#